data_AF-A0AAW1CCE5-F1
#
_entry.id   AF-A0AAW1CCE5-F1
#
_cell.length_a   1.000
_cell.length_b   1.000
_cell.length_c   1.000
_cell.angle_alpha   90.00
_cell.angle_beta   90.00
_cell.angle_gamma   90.00
#
_symmetry.space_group_name_H-M   'P 1'
#
loop_
_entity.id
_entity.type
_entity.pdbx_description
1 polymer ?
#
loop_
_entity_poly.entity_id
_entity_poly.type
_entity_poly.pdbx_seq_one_letter_code
_entity_poly.pdbx_strand_id
1 'polypeptide(L)'
;MSWVVEEWKEGLSTRVLQKIHDLESQVEKFKKERQQRQFQLESLEAALEKQKQKVVKEKNEGATLKRENQNLMELCDNLEKNRQKLFHELQMKESEINFQEGQLISSRKQVESLEQGLKRYKSELERQPKTFGSGNTSFENTPQRINTGSPTAIYNELRCRIQELENKLQIQTQDVKANVMKLQDTHLQVENMQMELTEKEKTLNKATNEIIKIRIQLNQTTDQILTTKQQFEKNAKDYAQKLSQLEQALQTMQLKEKELKENYEEIKKQNNFLSCQSAEHLQEISQLKEGLCSTKLSLQQSQHFAEDLKSKPGGFYCA
;
A
#
# COMPACT_ATOMS: atom_id res chain seq x y z
N MET A 1 29.12 52.80 -26.33
CA MET A 1 30.13 53.87 -26.26
C MET A 1 31.42 53.25 -25.74
N SER A 2 32.43 53.04 -26.59
CA SER A 2 33.63 52.25 -26.25
C SER A 2 34.90 52.86 -26.85
N TRP A 3 35.09 54.17 -26.70
CA TRP A 3 36.26 54.87 -27.24
C TRP A 3 37.23 55.40 -26.18
N VAL A 4 37.01 55.10 -24.89
CA VAL A 4 37.88 55.53 -23.77
C VAL A 4 38.48 54.33 -23.01
N VAL A 5 38.28 53.10 -23.48
CA VAL A 5 38.64 51.88 -22.70
C VAL A 5 40.12 51.51 -22.81
N GLU A 6 40.86 52.05 -23.78
CA GLU A 6 42.25 51.65 -24.06
C GLU A 6 43.27 52.80 -23.84
N GLU A 7 42.85 54.06 -23.64
CA GLU A 7 43.79 55.19 -23.45
C GLU A 7 44.69 55.01 -22.22
N TRP A 8 44.21 54.33 -21.16
CA TRP A 8 45.03 54.04 -19.98
C TRP A 8 46.11 52.96 -20.22
N LYS A 9 46.00 52.21 -21.32
CA LYS A 9 46.97 51.20 -21.72
C LYS A 9 48.13 51.81 -22.52
N GLU A 10 47.99 53.05 -23.00
CA GLU A 10 49.05 53.75 -23.72
C GLU A 10 50.25 54.05 -22.79
N GLY A 11 51.47 53.75 -23.27
CA GLY A 11 52.70 53.92 -22.50
C GLY A 11 53.10 52.74 -21.60
N LEU A 12 52.28 51.70 -21.48
CA LEU A 12 52.62 50.48 -20.73
C LEU A 12 53.57 49.57 -21.54
N SER A 13 54.48 48.88 -20.85
CA SER A 13 55.37 47.91 -21.50
C SER A 13 54.59 46.69 -22.03
N THR A 14 55.07 46.08 -23.12
CA THR A 14 54.42 44.92 -23.77
C THR A 14 54.16 43.77 -22.81
N ARG A 15 55.04 43.55 -21.82
CA ARG A 15 54.88 42.51 -20.80
C ARG A 15 53.69 42.78 -19.88
N VAL A 16 53.47 44.04 -19.52
CA VAL A 16 52.33 44.47 -18.68
C VAL A 16 51.03 44.34 -19.47
N LEU A 17 51.01 44.77 -20.73
CA LEU A 17 49.84 44.63 -21.61
C LEU A 17 49.43 43.18 -21.81
N GLN A 18 50.38 42.27 -22.04
CA GLN A 18 50.10 40.84 -22.15
C GLN A 18 49.46 40.29 -20.87
N LYS A 19 49.99 40.68 -19.69
CA LYS A 19 49.44 40.23 -18.42
C LYS A 19 48.03 40.75 -18.18
N ILE A 20 47.74 41.99 -18.56
CA ILE A 20 46.39 42.57 -18.50
C ILE A 20 45.44 41.76 -19.38
N HIS A 21 45.80 41.50 -20.63
CA HIS A 21 44.99 40.71 -21.55
C HIS A 21 44.71 39.29 -21.01
N ASP A 22 45.73 38.63 -20.44
CA ASP A 22 45.57 37.29 -19.86
C ASP A 22 44.61 37.30 -18.65
N LEU A 23 44.66 38.35 -17.81
CA LEU A 23 43.74 38.54 -16.69
C LEU A 23 42.32 38.86 -17.16
N GLU A 24 42.16 39.74 -18.15
CA GLU A 24 40.86 40.05 -18.78
C GLU A 24 40.21 38.77 -19.35
N SER A 25 41.00 37.92 -20.01
CA SER A 25 40.53 36.64 -20.55
C SER A 25 40.11 35.66 -19.45
N GLN A 26 40.86 35.60 -18.33
CA GLN A 26 40.47 34.79 -17.18
C GLN A 26 39.18 35.28 -16.52
N VAL A 27 39.00 36.60 -16.38
CA VAL A 27 37.77 37.18 -15.82
C VAL A 27 36.56 36.78 -16.67
N GLU A 28 36.66 36.88 -17.99
CA GLU A 28 35.56 36.47 -18.89
C GLU A 28 35.30 34.96 -18.84
N LYS A 29 36.35 34.13 -18.70
CA LYS A 29 36.19 32.68 -18.49
C LYS A 29 35.43 32.39 -17.19
N PHE A 30 35.83 32.98 -16.06
CA PHE A 30 35.17 32.76 -14.77
C PHE A 30 33.76 33.31 -14.75
N LYS A 31 33.47 34.39 -15.48
CA LYS A 31 32.12 34.94 -15.62
C LYS A 31 31.18 33.96 -16.32
N LYS A 32 31.63 33.35 -17.44
CA LYS A 32 30.88 32.30 -18.14
C LYS A 32 30.69 31.06 -17.27
N GLU A 33 31.73 30.62 -16.56
CA GLU A 33 31.65 29.47 -15.67
C GLU A 33 30.68 29.71 -14.52
N ARG A 34 30.71 30.89 -13.90
CA ARG A 34 29.74 31.31 -12.87
C ARG A 34 28.32 31.25 -13.41
N GLN A 35 28.09 31.73 -14.62
CA GLN A 35 26.76 31.80 -15.22
C GLN A 35 26.24 30.39 -15.56
N GLN A 36 27.10 29.50 -16.07
CA GLN A 36 26.76 28.10 -16.26
C GLN A 36 26.41 27.40 -14.94
N ARG A 37 27.20 27.62 -13.88
CA ARG A 37 26.90 27.05 -12.55
C ARG A 37 25.60 27.60 -11.96
N GLN A 38 25.30 28.88 -12.19
CA GLN A 38 24.04 29.49 -11.78
C GLN A 38 22.83 28.79 -12.43
N PHE A 39 22.87 28.54 -13.74
CA PHE A 39 21.80 27.80 -14.42
C PHE A 39 21.67 26.35 -13.93
N GLN A 40 22.80 25.69 -13.62
CA GLN A 40 22.77 24.35 -13.04
C GLN A 40 22.12 24.36 -11.65
N LEU A 41 22.44 25.35 -10.82
CA LEU A 41 21.84 25.52 -9.50
C LEU A 41 20.32 25.73 -9.61
N GLU A 42 19.87 26.65 -10.46
CA GLU A 42 18.44 26.93 -10.68
C GLU A 42 17.68 25.69 -11.18
N SER A 43 18.29 24.90 -12.06
CA SER A 43 17.72 23.64 -12.55
C SER A 43 17.58 22.59 -11.44
N LEU A 44 18.59 22.48 -10.58
CA LEU A 44 18.56 21.56 -9.43
C LEU A 44 17.56 22.02 -8.36
N GLU A 45 17.46 23.32 -8.10
CA GLU A 45 16.47 23.89 -7.18
C GLU A 45 15.04 23.61 -7.66
N ALA A 46 14.77 23.79 -8.95
CA ALA A 46 13.47 23.45 -9.53
C ALA A 46 13.14 21.94 -9.43
N ALA A 47 14.14 21.08 -9.67
CA ALA A 47 13.98 19.64 -9.52
C ALA A 47 13.72 19.22 -8.05
N LEU A 48 14.42 19.85 -7.10
CA LEU A 48 14.22 19.63 -5.68
C LEU A 48 12.83 20.05 -5.23
N GLU A 49 12.35 21.22 -5.68
CA GLU A 49 11.02 21.71 -5.33
C GLU A 49 9.92 20.79 -5.87
N LYS A 50 10.07 20.31 -7.11
CA LYS A 50 9.18 19.29 -7.68
C LYS A 50 9.17 17.99 -6.85
N GLN A 51 10.32 17.58 -6.32
CA GLN A 51 10.37 16.40 -5.46
C GLN A 51 9.72 16.60 -4.09
N LYS A 52 9.89 17.78 -3.47
CA LYS A 52 9.20 18.10 -2.21
C LYS A 52 7.68 18.00 -2.37
N GLN A 53 7.15 18.58 -3.45
CA GLN A 53 5.72 18.50 -3.75
C GLN A 53 5.25 17.04 -3.92
N LYS A 54 6.05 16.21 -4.58
CA LYS A 54 5.74 14.78 -4.76
C LYS A 54 5.72 14.03 -3.43
N VAL A 55 6.72 14.24 -2.56
CA VAL A 55 6.78 13.62 -1.23
C VAL A 55 5.58 14.02 -0.38
N VAL A 56 5.16 15.30 -0.43
CA VAL A 56 3.95 15.76 0.28
C VAL A 56 2.70 15.06 -0.23
N LYS A 57 2.56 14.91 -1.56
CA LYS A 57 1.44 14.19 -2.16
C LYS A 57 1.39 12.72 -1.71
N GLU A 58 2.53 12.02 -1.78
CA GLU A 58 2.64 10.62 -1.34
C GLU A 58 2.35 10.47 0.16
N LYS A 59 2.79 11.41 1.00
CA LYS A 59 2.46 11.42 2.44
C LYS A 59 0.95 11.56 2.68
N ASN A 60 0.28 12.41 1.92
CA ASN A 60 -1.17 12.60 2.02
C ASN A 60 -1.95 11.36 1.54
N GLU A 61 -1.51 10.74 0.44
CA GLU A 61 -2.06 9.46 -0.05
C GLU A 61 -1.87 8.35 0.98
N GLY A 62 -0.68 8.24 1.57
CA GLY A 62 -0.39 7.28 2.64
C GLY A 62 -1.27 7.49 3.88
N ALA A 63 -1.56 8.74 4.25
CA ALA A 63 -2.48 9.03 5.35
C ALA A 63 -3.94 8.62 5.04
N THR A 64 -4.38 8.79 3.79
CA THR A 64 -5.70 8.35 3.32
C THR A 64 -5.81 6.83 3.34
N LEU A 65 -4.83 6.12 2.77
CA LEU A 65 -4.79 4.66 2.78
C LEU A 65 -4.77 4.10 4.20
N LYS A 66 -4.03 4.72 5.12
CA LYS A 66 -4.01 4.31 6.54
C LYS A 66 -5.41 4.40 7.18
N ARG A 67 -6.17 5.45 6.87
CA ARG A 67 -7.54 5.63 7.38
C ARG A 67 -8.49 4.58 6.79
N GLU A 68 -8.40 4.32 5.49
CA GLU A 68 -9.22 3.31 4.83
C GLU A 68 -8.93 1.89 5.37
N ASN A 69 -7.65 1.57 5.60
CA ASN A 69 -7.24 0.29 6.17
C ASN A 69 -7.79 0.08 7.60
N GLN A 70 -7.80 1.15 8.41
CA GLN A 70 -8.43 1.15 9.74
C GLN A 70 -9.94 0.89 9.63
N ASN A 71 -10.64 1.57 8.72
CA ASN A 71 -12.07 1.38 8.51
C ASN A 71 -12.40 -0.06 8.07
N LEU A 72 -11.57 -0.64 7.18
CA LEU A 72 -11.74 -2.03 6.75
C LEU A 72 -11.52 -3.02 7.89
N MET A 73 -10.55 -2.78 8.76
CA MET A 73 -10.31 -3.60 9.95
C MET A 73 -11.54 -3.60 10.88
N GLU A 74 -12.10 -2.41 11.16
CA GLU A 74 -13.31 -2.28 11.98
C GLU A 74 -14.52 -2.96 11.34
N LEU A 75 -14.67 -2.88 10.02
CA LEU A 75 -15.72 -3.58 9.29
C LEU A 75 -15.57 -5.10 9.40
N CYS A 76 -14.35 -5.62 9.22
CA CYS A 76 -14.04 -7.04 9.38
C CYS A 76 -14.38 -7.54 10.79
N ASP A 77 -14.02 -6.79 11.83
CA ASP A 77 -14.35 -7.14 13.22
C ASP A 77 -15.86 -7.18 13.45
N ASN A 78 -16.61 -6.24 12.87
CA ASN A 78 -18.07 -6.21 12.98
C ASN A 78 -18.72 -7.38 12.22
N LEU A 79 -18.22 -7.71 11.04
CA LEU A 79 -18.68 -8.87 10.28
C LEU A 79 -18.41 -10.17 11.02
N GLU A 80 -17.25 -10.31 11.65
CA GLU A 80 -16.89 -11.49 12.44
C GLU A 80 -17.80 -11.64 13.67
N LYS A 81 -18.10 -10.55 14.37
CA LYS A 81 -19.09 -10.56 15.46
C LYS A 81 -20.47 -10.98 14.97
N ASN A 82 -20.92 -10.48 13.82
CA ASN A 82 -22.20 -10.87 13.23
C ASN A 82 -22.21 -12.34 12.80
N ARG A 83 -21.10 -12.84 12.22
CA ARG A 83 -20.92 -14.25 11.88
C ARG A 83 -21.06 -15.14 13.11
N GLN A 84 -20.43 -14.78 14.22
CA GLN A 84 -20.51 -15.53 15.47
C GLN A 84 -21.93 -15.55 16.04
N LYS A 85 -22.65 -14.41 16.01
CA LYS A 85 -24.06 -14.33 16.42
C LYS A 85 -24.94 -15.27 15.59
N LEU A 86 -24.82 -15.20 14.26
CA LEU A 86 -25.58 -16.06 13.34
C LEU A 86 -25.24 -17.54 13.52
N PHE A 87 -23.97 -17.86 13.78
CA PHE A 87 -23.57 -19.23 14.07
C PHE A 87 -24.22 -19.77 15.35
N HIS A 88 -24.26 -18.96 16.41
CA HIS A 88 -24.93 -19.35 17.64
C HIS A 88 -26.45 -19.52 17.43
N GLU A 89 -27.08 -18.59 16.70
CA GLU A 89 -28.51 -18.69 16.36
C GLU A 89 -28.81 -19.95 15.55
N LEU A 90 -27.96 -20.28 14.57
CA LEU A 90 -28.06 -21.51 13.78
C LEU A 90 -27.99 -22.75 14.68
N GLN A 91 -27.03 -22.80 15.60
CA GLN A 91 -26.88 -23.91 16.55
C GLN A 91 -28.13 -24.07 17.44
N MET A 92 -28.71 -22.97 17.90
CA MET A 92 -29.95 -23.00 18.67
C MET A 92 -31.11 -23.56 17.84
N LYS A 93 -31.23 -23.16 16.56
CA LYS A 93 -32.25 -23.71 15.65
C LYS A 93 -32.03 -25.19 15.36
N GLU A 94 -30.79 -25.63 15.20
CA GLU A 94 -30.46 -27.05 15.01
C GLU A 94 -30.87 -27.89 16.23
N SER A 95 -30.65 -27.38 17.45
CA SER A 95 -31.11 -28.05 18.67
C SER A 95 -32.64 -28.16 18.76
N GLU A 96 -33.36 -27.13 18.33
CA GLU A 96 -34.82 -27.11 18.28
C GLU A 96 -35.36 -28.13 17.25
N ILE A 97 -34.76 -28.19 16.06
CA ILE A 97 -35.11 -29.18 15.03
C ILE A 97 -34.92 -30.60 15.58
N ASN A 98 -33.76 -30.90 16.18
CA ASN A 98 -33.48 -32.21 16.76
C ASN A 98 -34.51 -32.60 17.84
N PHE A 99 -34.95 -31.64 18.66
CA PHE A 99 -35.97 -31.88 19.66
C PHE A 99 -37.33 -32.21 19.03
N GLN A 100 -37.75 -31.44 18.02
CA GLN A 100 -39.00 -31.67 17.30
C GLN A 100 -38.98 -32.99 16.51
N GLU A 101 -37.86 -33.37 15.91
CA GLU A 101 -37.66 -34.67 15.27
C GLU A 101 -37.84 -35.83 16.27
N GLY A 102 -37.28 -35.69 17.48
CA GLY A 102 -37.48 -36.65 18.57
C GLY A 102 -38.95 -36.85 18.93
N GLN A 103 -39.71 -35.75 19.06
CA GLN A 103 -41.15 -35.81 19.29
C GLN A 103 -41.90 -36.48 18.14
N LEU A 104 -41.55 -36.16 16.89
CA LEU A 104 -42.13 -36.78 15.70
C LEU A 104 -41.88 -38.29 15.66
N ILE A 105 -40.67 -38.74 15.98
CA ILE A 105 -40.33 -40.16 16.04
C ILE A 105 -41.18 -40.88 17.11
N SER A 106 -41.35 -40.27 18.29
CA SER A 106 -42.18 -40.85 19.35
C SER A 106 -43.65 -40.96 18.93
N SER A 107 -44.20 -39.90 18.33
CA SER A 107 -45.57 -39.87 17.81
C SER A 107 -45.77 -40.94 16.72
N ARG A 108 -44.81 -41.07 15.80
CA ARG A 108 -44.83 -42.11 14.76
C ARG A 108 -44.88 -43.52 15.36
N LYS A 109 -44.05 -43.83 16.36
CA LYS A 109 -44.08 -45.13 17.05
C LYS A 109 -45.43 -45.41 17.72
N GLN A 110 -46.04 -44.37 18.30
CA GLN A 110 -47.37 -44.51 18.91
C GLN A 110 -48.42 -44.85 17.85
N VAL A 111 -48.41 -44.19 16.69
CA VAL A 111 -49.29 -44.49 15.56
C VAL A 111 -49.09 -45.93 15.09
N GLU A 112 -47.85 -46.36 14.85
CA GLU A 112 -47.54 -47.73 14.41
C GLU A 112 -48.05 -48.79 15.41
N SER A 113 -47.93 -48.53 16.72
CA SER A 113 -48.46 -49.44 17.76
C SER A 113 -49.98 -49.52 17.73
N LEU A 114 -50.66 -48.39 17.52
CA LEU A 114 -52.12 -48.35 17.38
C LEU A 114 -52.59 -49.07 16.11
N GLU A 115 -51.89 -48.88 14.99
CA GLU A 115 -52.16 -49.58 13.73
C GLU A 115 -52.00 -51.10 13.88
N GLN A 116 -50.95 -51.56 14.57
CA GLN A 116 -50.77 -52.98 14.88
C GLN A 116 -51.89 -53.51 15.77
N GLY A 117 -52.30 -52.74 16.80
CA GLY A 117 -53.44 -53.07 17.65
C GLY A 117 -54.72 -53.23 16.85
N LEU A 118 -55.02 -52.27 15.96
CA LEU A 118 -56.16 -52.32 15.04
C LEU A 118 -56.12 -53.56 14.14
N LYS A 119 -54.94 -53.89 13.59
CA LYS A 119 -54.77 -55.08 12.75
C LYS A 119 -55.07 -56.37 13.53
N ARG A 120 -54.56 -56.49 14.78
CA ARG A 120 -54.85 -57.65 15.66
C ARG A 120 -56.35 -57.77 15.96
N TYR A 121 -57.00 -56.68 16.38
CA TYR A 121 -58.43 -56.68 16.66
C TYR A 121 -59.28 -57.05 15.43
N LYS A 122 -58.87 -56.60 14.24
CA LYS A 122 -59.53 -56.98 12.99
C LYS A 122 -59.42 -58.48 12.72
N SER A 123 -58.23 -59.08 12.90
CA SER A 123 -58.04 -60.52 12.74
C SER A 123 -58.78 -61.36 13.79
N GLU A 124 -58.87 -60.88 15.04
CA GLU A 124 -59.65 -61.52 16.10
C GLU A 124 -61.16 -61.53 15.76
N LEU A 125 -61.65 -60.42 15.20
CA LEU A 125 -63.04 -60.29 14.75
C LEU A 125 -63.37 -61.28 13.61
N GLU A 126 -62.42 -61.54 12.71
CA GLU A 126 -62.56 -62.52 11.62
C GLU A 126 -62.48 -63.98 12.10
N ARG A 127 -61.83 -64.27 13.24
CA ARG A 127 -61.68 -65.62 13.83
C ARG A 127 -62.84 -66.05 14.72
N GLN A 128 -63.74 -65.13 15.10
CA GLN A 128 -64.97 -65.49 15.81
C GLN A 128 -65.81 -66.47 14.95
N PRO A 129 -66.25 -67.62 15.48
CA PRO A 129 -66.85 -68.67 14.67
C PRO A 129 -68.18 -68.23 14.04
N LYS A 130 -68.30 -68.36 12.71
CA LYS A 130 -69.59 -68.46 12.02
C LYS A 130 -70.18 -69.85 12.27
N THR A 131 -70.76 -70.08 13.45
CA THR A 131 -71.73 -71.16 13.68
C THR A 131 -72.77 -70.77 14.72
N PHE A 132 -74.00 -70.54 14.26
CA PHE A 132 -75.12 -71.33 14.75
C PHE A 132 -75.84 -71.89 13.52
N GLY A 133 -75.57 -73.16 13.25
CA GLY A 133 -76.42 -74.02 12.45
C GLY A 133 -77.56 -74.57 13.30
N SER A 134 -78.66 -74.86 12.60
CA SER A 134 -79.78 -75.72 12.98
C SER A 134 -79.39 -76.95 13.80
N GLY A 135 -80.21 -77.33 14.78
CA GLY A 135 -80.06 -78.56 15.55
C GLY A 135 -81.39 -79.12 16.05
N ASN A 136 -81.84 -80.20 15.40
CA ASN A 136 -82.91 -81.07 15.86
C ASN A 136 -82.48 -81.89 17.09
N THR A 137 -83.47 -82.11 17.97
CA THR A 137 -83.65 -83.13 19.01
C THR A 137 -82.63 -84.28 19.10
N SER A 138 -82.08 -84.51 20.28
CA SER A 138 -81.83 -85.88 20.77
C SER A 138 -81.86 -85.96 22.30
N PHE A 139 -82.39 -87.09 22.78
CA PHE A 139 -82.80 -87.42 24.15
C PHE A 139 -81.61 -87.64 25.14
N GLU A 140 -81.92 -87.32 26.40
CA GLU A 140 -81.46 -87.93 27.67
C GLU A 140 -80.04 -87.71 28.28
N ASN A 141 -80.10 -87.42 29.60
CA ASN A 141 -79.16 -87.68 30.71
C ASN A 141 -78.13 -86.61 31.20
N THR A 142 -78.51 -86.00 32.33
CA THR A 142 -77.74 -85.66 33.57
C THR A 142 -76.63 -84.57 33.54
N PRO A 143 -76.24 -83.95 34.68
CA PRO A 143 -76.53 -82.53 34.93
C PRO A 143 -75.28 -81.64 35.09
N GLN A 144 -75.30 -80.42 34.55
CA GLN A 144 -74.67 -79.25 35.20
C GLN A 144 -75.18 -77.92 34.60
N ARG A 145 -75.50 -76.99 35.49
CA ARG A 145 -76.40 -75.86 35.27
C ARG A 145 -75.61 -74.62 34.86
N ILE A 146 -75.77 -74.18 33.60
CA ILE A 146 -75.43 -72.81 33.15
C ILE A 146 -76.64 -72.26 32.40
N ASN A 147 -77.03 -71.04 32.78
CA ASN A 147 -78.30 -70.39 32.48
C ASN A 147 -78.27 -69.73 31.08
N THR A 148 -79.23 -70.03 30.19
CA THR A 148 -79.37 -69.44 28.84
C THR A 148 -80.49 -68.40 28.78
N GLY A 149 -80.21 -67.23 28.17
CA GLY A 149 -81.15 -66.14 27.91
C GLY A 149 -81.87 -66.25 26.55
N SER A 150 -82.99 -65.54 26.42
CA SER A 150 -83.94 -65.57 25.29
C SER A 150 -83.36 -65.11 23.91
N PRO A 151 -83.82 -65.70 22.77
CA PRO A 151 -83.41 -65.33 21.40
C PRO A 151 -83.53 -63.83 21.03
N THR A 152 -84.41 -63.09 21.69
CA THR A 152 -84.56 -61.64 21.50
C THR A 152 -83.34 -60.85 21.99
N ALA A 153 -82.61 -61.37 22.99
CA ALA A 153 -81.40 -60.72 23.52
C ALA A 153 -80.23 -60.76 22.53
N ILE A 154 -80.06 -61.89 21.83
CA ILE A 154 -78.96 -62.10 20.86
C ILE A 154 -79.10 -61.18 19.64
N TYR A 155 -80.33 -60.99 19.14
CA TYR A 155 -80.58 -60.09 18.00
C TYR A 155 -80.29 -58.62 18.35
N ASN A 156 -80.67 -58.18 19.55
CA ASN A 156 -80.39 -56.82 20.02
C ASN A 156 -78.88 -56.60 20.22
N GLU A 157 -78.14 -57.59 20.72
CA GLU A 157 -76.68 -57.53 20.89
C GLU A 157 -75.93 -57.43 19.54
N LEU A 158 -76.34 -58.23 18.54
CA LEU A 158 -75.79 -58.13 17.18
C LEU A 158 -76.07 -56.76 16.53
N ARG A 159 -77.27 -56.20 16.72
CA ARG A 159 -77.63 -54.87 16.22
C ARG A 159 -76.77 -53.77 16.88
N CYS A 160 -76.57 -53.83 18.20
CA CYS A 160 -75.64 -52.93 18.90
C CYS A 160 -74.21 -53.07 18.35
N ARG A 161 -73.74 -54.29 18.09
CA ARG A 161 -72.40 -54.52 17.55
C ARG A 161 -72.21 -53.97 16.14
N ILE A 162 -73.22 -54.07 15.27
CA ILE A 162 -73.20 -53.46 13.94
C ILE A 162 -73.10 -51.93 14.06
N GLN A 163 -73.91 -51.31 14.91
CA GLN A 163 -73.87 -49.86 15.14
C GLN A 163 -72.50 -49.40 15.68
N GLU A 164 -71.89 -50.15 16.60
CA GLU A 164 -70.54 -49.87 17.09
C GLU A 164 -69.48 -49.93 15.99
N LEU A 165 -69.58 -50.92 15.09
CA LEU A 165 -68.64 -51.08 13.98
C LEU A 165 -68.82 -49.97 12.94
N GLU A 166 -70.05 -49.56 12.65
CA GLU A 166 -70.35 -48.40 11.79
C GLU A 166 -69.78 -47.11 12.38
N ASN A 167 -69.97 -46.87 13.68
CA ASN A 167 -69.41 -45.70 14.36
C ASN A 167 -67.87 -45.71 14.34
N LYS A 168 -67.23 -46.87 14.56
CA LYS A 168 -65.76 -47.00 14.46
C LYS A 168 -65.25 -46.74 13.05
N LEU A 169 -65.93 -47.27 12.03
CA LEU A 169 -65.60 -47.03 10.63
C LEU A 169 -65.72 -45.53 10.29
N GLN A 170 -66.75 -44.86 10.80
CA GLN A 170 -66.96 -43.43 10.59
C GLN A 170 -65.85 -42.58 11.25
N ILE A 171 -65.46 -42.88 12.49
CA ILE A 171 -64.35 -42.20 13.18
C ILE A 171 -63.04 -42.42 12.41
N GLN A 172 -62.74 -43.66 12.02
CA GLN A 172 -61.53 -43.97 11.23
C GLN A 172 -61.54 -43.25 9.87
N THR A 173 -62.69 -43.13 9.22
CA THR A 173 -62.82 -42.37 7.96
C THR A 173 -62.51 -40.88 8.18
N GLN A 174 -62.98 -40.30 9.29
CA GLN A 174 -62.67 -38.91 9.64
C GLN A 174 -61.19 -38.70 9.99
N ASP A 175 -60.58 -39.63 10.73
CA ASP A 175 -59.15 -39.57 11.09
C ASP A 175 -58.25 -39.68 9.85
N VAL A 176 -58.54 -40.61 8.93
CA VAL A 176 -57.82 -40.71 7.66
C VAL A 176 -57.95 -39.42 6.87
N LYS A 177 -59.15 -38.83 6.80
CA LYS A 177 -59.36 -37.54 6.13
C LYS A 177 -58.54 -36.41 6.76
N ALA A 178 -58.48 -36.33 8.10
CA ALA A 178 -57.68 -35.34 8.80
C ALA A 178 -56.16 -35.54 8.56
N ASN A 179 -55.69 -36.78 8.54
CA ASN A 179 -54.29 -37.11 8.24
C ASN A 179 -53.92 -36.81 6.78
N VAL A 180 -54.83 -37.06 5.83
CA VAL A 180 -54.64 -36.68 4.42
C VAL A 180 -54.50 -35.16 4.28
N MET A 181 -55.33 -34.38 4.97
CA MET A 181 -55.21 -32.91 4.97
C MET A 181 -53.86 -32.46 5.55
N LYS A 182 -53.44 -33.00 6.69
CA LYS A 182 -52.11 -32.69 7.27
C LYS A 182 -50.96 -33.07 6.33
N LEU A 183 -51.05 -34.23 5.66
CA LEU A 183 -50.05 -34.64 4.68
C LEU A 183 -50.01 -33.66 3.50
N GLN A 184 -51.16 -33.20 2.99
CA GLN A 184 -51.22 -32.18 1.94
C GLN A 184 -50.61 -30.85 2.39
N ASP A 185 -50.90 -30.39 3.61
CA ASP A 185 -50.32 -29.16 4.17
C ASP A 185 -48.79 -29.27 4.29
N THR A 186 -48.28 -30.39 4.81
CA THR A 186 -46.82 -30.62 4.90
C THR A 186 -46.17 -30.75 3.52
N HIS A 187 -46.85 -31.34 2.54
CA HIS A 187 -46.35 -31.44 1.17
C HIS A 187 -46.19 -30.05 0.55
N LEU A 188 -47.20 -29.19 0.69
CA LEU A 188 -47.15 -27.80 0.25
C LEU A 188 -46.02 -27.03 0.95
N GLN A 189 -45.82 -27.26 2.25
CA GLN A 189 -44.75 -26.61 3.01
C GLN A 189 -43.37 -27.01 2.48
N VAL A 190 -43.14 -28.31 2.19
CA VAL A 190 -41.89 -28.80 1.60
C VAL A 190 -41.67 -28.20 0.21
N GLU A 191 -42.70 -28.12 -0.62
CA GLU A 191 -42.61 -27.52 -1.95
C GLU A 191 -42.23 -26.03 -1.89
N ASN A 192 -42.81 -25.27 -0.95
CA ASN A 192 -42.44 -23.88 -0.69
C ASN A 192 -40.99 -23.73 -0.23
N MET A 193 -40.53 -24.57 0.71
CA MET A 193 -39.14 -24.58 1.17
C MET A 193 -38.17 -24.94 0.05
N GLN A 194 -38.55 -25.87 -0.83
CA GLN A 194 -37.76 -26.24 -2.01
C GLN A 194 -37.61 -25.05 -2.97
N MET A 195 -38.70 -24.31 -3.23
CA MET A 195 -38.64 -23.10 -4.05
C MET A 195 -37.73 -22.03 -3.42
N GLU A 196 -37.87 -21.76 -2.12
CA GLU A 196 -37.02 -20.79 -1.42
C GLU A 196 -35.54 -21.19 -1.49
N LEU A 197 -35.22 -22.48 -1.28
CA LEU A 197 -33.86 -22.99 -1.38
C LEU A 197 -33.26 -22.72 -2.77
N THR A 198 -34.01 -23.02 -3.84
CA THR A 198 -33.53 -22.76 -5.21
C THR A 198 -33.30 -21.27 -5.49
N GLU A 199 -34.08 -20.38 -4.88
CA GLU A 199 -33.90 -18.94 -5.00
C GLU A 199 -32.67 -18.44 -4.23
N LYS A 200 -32.44 -18.98 -3.03
CA LYS A 200 -31.22 -18.73 -2.26
C LYS A 200 -29.97 -19.22 -3.00
N GLU A 201 -30.03 -20.40 -3.63
CA GLU A 201 -28.95 -20.94 -4.46
C GLU A 201 -28.62 -20.02 -5.65
N LYS A 202 -29.64 -19.52 -6.36
CA LYS A 202 -29.45 -18.53 -7.44
C LYS A 202 -28.77 -17.27 -6.93
N THR A 203 -29.16 -16.79 -5.76
CA THR A 203 -28.58 -15.59 -5.14
C THR A 203 -27.13 -15.83 -4.70
N LEU A 204 -26.84 -16.99 -4.11
CA LEU A 204 -25.50 -17.41 -3.73
C LEU A 204 -24.57 -17.54 -4.94
N ASN A 205 -25.06 -18.09 -6.05
CA ASN A 205 -24.30 -18.20 -7.29
C ASN A 205 -23.96 -16.81 -7.87
N LYS A 206 -24.91 -15.86 -7.83
CA LYS A 206 -24.63 -14.46 -8.21
C LYS A 206 -23.56 -13.83 -7.32
N ALA A 207 -23.69 -13.97 -6.00
CA ALA A 207 -22.71 -13.45 -5.05
C ALA A 207 -21.31 -14.07 -5.25
N THR A 208 -21.24 -15.38 -5.47
CA THR A 208 -19.99 -16.10 -5.76
C THR A 208 -19.31 -15.56 -7.01
N ASN A 209 -20.06 -15.31 -8.08
CA ASN A 209 -19.52 -14.76 -9.32
C ASN A 209 -18.96 -13.34 -9.15
N GLU A 210 -19.64 -12.48 -8.38
CA GLU A 210 -19.14 -11.14 -8.06
C GLU A 210 -17.86 -11.21 -7.20
N ILE A 211 -17.80 -12.12 -6.22
CA ILE A 211 -16.58 -12.34 -5.42
C ILE A 211 -15.41 -12.77 -6.31
N ILE A 212 -15.64 -13.68 -7.27
CA ILE A 212 -14.61 -14.10 -8.22
C ILE A 212 -14.11 -12.92 -9.06
N LYS A 213 -15.02 -12.08 -9.54
CA LYS A 213 -14.69 -10.87 -10.31
C LYS A 213 -13.84 -9.89 -9.50
N ILE A 214 -14.23 -9.61 -8.26
CA ILE A 214 -13.48 -8.74 -7.33
C ILE A 214 -12.10 -9.34 -7.05
N ARG A 215 -11.99 -10.65 -6.85
CA ARG A 215 -10.71 -11.34 -6.62
C ARG A 215 -9.77 -11.18 -7.83
N ILE A 216 -10.28 -11.32 -9.05
CA ILE A 216 -9.49 -11.13 -10.27
C ILE A 216 -8.98 -9.69 -10.36
N GLN A 217 -9.85 -8.70 -10.11
CA GLN A 217 -9.46 -7.29 -10.12
C GLN A 217 -8.41 -6.98 -9.05
N LEU A 218 -8.59 -7.50 -7.83
CA LEU A 218 -7.63 -7.34 -6.73
C LEU A 218 -6.25 -7.88 -7.09
N ASN A 219 -6.19 -9.07 -7.72
CA ASN A 219 -4.93 -9.66 -8.16
C ASN A 219 -4.25 -8.79 -9.23
N GLN A 220 -5.00 -8.31 -10.23
CA GLN A 220 -4.47 -7.42 -11.27
C GLN A 220 -3.91 -6.11 -10.69
N THR A 221 -4.64 -5.48 -9.76
CA THR A 221 -4.17 -4.26 -9.08
C THR A 221 -2.94 -4.55 -8.22
N THR A 222 -2.88 -5.70 -7.56
CA THR A 222 -1.72 -6.12 -6.76
C THR A 222 -0.48 -6.27 -7.63
N ASP A 223 -0.59 -6.90 -8.81
CA ASP A 223 0.52 -7.05 -9.75
C ASP A 223 1.00 -5.68 -10.29
N GLN A 224 0.07 -4.77 -10.59
CA GLN A 224 0.40 -3.39 -10.98
C GLN A 224 1.14 -2.62 -9.87
N ILE A 225 0.71 -2.78 -8.61
CA ILE A 225 1.40 -2.18 -7.46
C ILE A 225 2.80 -2.77 -7.29
N LEU A 226 2.96 -4.09 -7.45
CA LEU A 226 4.27 -4.74 -7.34
C LEU A 226 5.25 -4.26 -8.42
N THR A 227 4.80 -4.17 -9.68
CA THR A 227 5.65 -3.69 -10.78
C THR A 227 6.04 -2.21 -10.61
N THR A 228 5.10 -1.36 -10.21
CA THR A 228 5.39 0.06 -9.94
C THR A 228 6.32 0.24 -8.74
N LYS A 229 6.14 -0.54 -7.67
CA LYS A 229 7.05 -0.57 -6.51
C LYS A 229 8.48 -0.91 -6.94
N GLN A 230 8.66 -1.99 -7.71
CA GLN A 230 9.99 -2.40 -8.20
C GLN A 230 10.66 -1.30 -9.05
N GLN A 231 9.88 -0.60 -9.88
CA GLN A 231 10.40 0.53 -10.65
C GLN A 231 10.86 1.69 -9.75
N PHE A 232 10.10 2.01 -8.70
CA PHE A 232 10.51 3.03 -7.73
C PHE A 232 11.76 2.64 -6.94
N GLU A 233 11.88 1.38 -6.53
CA GLU A 233 13.08 0.88 -5.85
C GLU A 233 14.33 0.97 -6.74
N LYS A 234 14.19 0.64 -8.03
CA LYS A 234 15.27 0.81 -9.01
C LYS A 234 15.67 2.28 -9.15
N ASN A 235 14.69 3.15 -9.36
CA ASN A 235 14.93 4.60 -9.49
C ASN A 235 15.59 5.17 -8.22
N ALA A 236 15.17 4.73 -7.02
CA ALA A 236 15.75 5.19 -5.76
C ALA A 236 17.23 4.80 -5.64
N LYS A 237 17.60 3.57 -6.06
CA LYS A 237 19.00 3.13 -6.11
C LYS A 237 19.82 3.96 -7.11
N ASP A 238 19.27 4.23 -8.29
CA ASP A 238 19.94 5.06 -9.31
C ASP A 238 20.18 6.50 -8.80
N TYR A 239 19.22 7.09 -8.09
CA TYR A 239 19.38 8.43 -7.49
C TYR A 239 20.38 8.43 -6.33
N ALA A 240 20.37 7.42 -5.47
CA ALA A 240 21.35 7.30 -4.38
C ALA A 240 22.78 7.21 -4.94
N GLN A 241 22.98 6.45 -6.03
CA GLN A 241 24.28 6.36 -6.71
C GLN A 241 24.70 7.70 -7.30
N LYS A 242 23.81 8.42 -8.00
CA LYS A 242 24.10 9.76 -8.55
C LYS A 242 24.43 10.78 -7.46
N LEU A 243 23.73 10.73 -6.33
CA LEU A 243 23.99 11.62 -5.20
C LEU A 243 25.40 11.39 -4.65
N SER A 244 25.78 10.13 -4.43
CA SER A 244 27.12 9.77 -3.95
C SER A 244 28.22 10.23 -4.92
N GLN A 245 28.00 10.11 -6.23
CA GLN A 245 28.94 10.61 -7.25
C GLN A 245 29.09 12.14 -7.20
N LEU A 246 27.98 12.87 -7.04
CA LEU A 246 28.01 14.33 -6.91
C LEU A 246 28.71 14.79 -5.63
N GLU A 247 28.50 14.10 -4.51
CA GLU A 247 29.18 14.37 -3.25
C GLU A 247 30.71 14.21 -3.37
N GLN A 248 31.16 13.12 -4.02
CA GLN A 248 32.58 12.90 -4.29
C GLN A 248 33.19 13.96 -5.22
N ALA A 249 32.44 14.36 -6.26
CA ALA A 249 32.87 15.42 -7.17
C ALA A 249 32.98 16.77 -6.45
N LEU A 250 32.03 17.09 -5.58
CA LEU A 250 32.04 18.31 -4.77
C LEU A 250 33.25 18.35 -3.83
N GLN A 251 33.54 17.26 -3.12
CA GLN A 251 34.72 17.16 -2.25
C GLN A 251 36.02 17.37 -3.05
N THR A 252 36.11 16.75 -4.23
CA THR A 252 37.28 16.90 -5.12
C THR A 252 37.44 18.35 -5.58
N MET A 253 36.34 19.01 -5.94
CA MET A 253 36.36 20.43 -6.33
C MET A 253 36.78 21.35 -5.18
N GLN A 254 36.28 21.10 -3.96
CA GLN A 254 36.65 21.87 -2.78
C GLN A 254 38.15 21.75 -2.46
N LEU A 255 38.73 20.55 -2.62
CA LEU A 255 40.17 20.33 -2.50
C LEU A 255 40.95 21.17 -3.51
N LYS A 256 40.57 21.12 -4.79
CA LYS A 256 41.21 21.93 -5.84
C LYS A 256 41.06 23.43 -5.61
N GLU A 257 39.92 23.88 -5.09
CA GLU A 257 39.72 25.29 -4.73
C GLU A 257 40.68 25.71 -3.61
N LYS A 258 40.88 24.86 -2.61
CA LYS A 258 41.83 25.10 -1.52
C LYS A 258 43.26 25.19 -2.04
N GLU A 259 43.68 24.24 -2.87
CA GLU A 259 45.02 24.24 -3.51
C GLU A 259 45.25 25.50 -4.35
N LEU A 260 44.25 25.94 -5.13
CA LEU A 260 44.34 27.17 -5.92
C LEU A 260 44.45 28.43 -5.04
N LYS A 261 43.74 28.48 -3.90
CA LYS A 261 43.87 29.59 -2.93
C LYS A 261 45.26 29.64 -2.31
N GLU A 262 45.81 28.50 -1.92
CA GLU A 262 47.17 28.41 -1.38
C GLU A 262 48.20 28.87 -2.42
N ASN A 263 48.10 28.40 -3.67
CA ASN A 263 48.97 28.80 -4.77
C ASN A 263 48.85 30.30 -5.08
N TYR A 264 47.64 30.87 -5.05
CA TYR A 264 47.43 32.30 -5.25
C TYR A 264 48.14 33.14 -4.17
N GLU A 265 48.01 32.77 -2.89
CA GLU A 265 48.68 33.48 -1.80
C GLU A 265 50.21 33.35 -1.89
N GLU A 266 50.73 32.22 -2.38
CA GLU A 266 52.15 32.05 -2.62
C GLU A 266 52.66 32.95 -3.76
N ILE A 267 51.97 32.97 -4.90
CA ILE A 267 52.28 33.86 -6.03
C ILE A 267 52.23 35.33 -5.58
N LYS A 268 51.25 35.70 -4.75
CA LYS A 268 51.11 37.05 -4.20
C LYS A 268 52.31 37.44 -3.34
N LYS A 269 52.79 36.52 -2.47
CA LYS A 269 54.02 36.73 -1.67
C LYS A 269 55.24 36.91 -2.57
N GLN A 270 55.41 36.08 -3.59
CA GLN A 270 56.52 36.19 -4.55
C GLN A 270 56.49 37.53 -5.31
N ASN A 271 55.31 37.97 -5.74
CA ASN A 271 55.16 39.25 -6.45
C ASN A 271 55.52 40.43 -5.56
N ASN A 272 55.08 40.43 -4.30
CA ASN A 272 55.46 41.47 -3.33
C ASN A 272 56.97 41.51 -3.11
N PHE A 273 57.63 40.35 -2.98
CA PHE A 273 59.09 40.26 -2.84
C PHE A 273 59.81 40.84 -4.05
N LEU A 274 59.42 40.44 -5.27
CA LEU A 274 59.99 40.98 -6.51
C LEU A 274 59.75 42.49 -6.65
N SER A 275 58.60 42.99 -6.21
CA SER A 275 58.32 44.43 -6.20
C SER A 275 59.25 45.20 -5.24
N CYS A 276 59.50 44.68 -4.04
CA CYS A 276 60.47 45.26 -3.11
C CYS A 276 61.88 45.27 -3.70
N GLN A 277 62.34 44.13 -4.24
CA GLN A 277 63.65 44.01 -4.86
C GLN A 277 63.81 44.97 -6.05
N SER A 278 62.77 45.11 -6.88
CA SER A 278 62.78 46.06 -8.00
C SER A 278 62.90 47.52 -7.52
N ALA A 279 62.25 47.88 -6.41
CA ALA A 279 62.34 49.22 -5.83
C ALA A 279 63.74 49.50 -5.27
N GLU A 280 64.36 48.51 -4.61
CA GLU A 280 65.74 48.58 -4.11
C GLU A 280 66.73 48.83 -5.25
N HIS A 281 66.67 48.03 -6.32
CA HIS A 281 67.55 48.22 -7.48
C HIS A 281 67.36 49.59 -8.15
N LEU A 282 66.12 50.09 -8.24
CA LEU A 282 65.83 51.43 -8.76
C LEU A 282 66.47 52.54 -7.90
N GLN A 283 66.44 52.38 -6.58
CA GLN A 283 67.09 53.29 -5.64
C GLN A 283 68.62 53.24 -5.78
N GLU A 284 69.19 52.05 -5.89
CA GLU A 284 70.61 51.81 -6.08
C GLU A 284 71.13 52.45 -7.38
N ILE A 285 70.39 52.26 -8.49
CA ILE A 285 70.67 52.91 -9.77
C ILE A 285 70.64 54.44 -9.63
N SER A 286 69.68 54.98 -8.88
CA SER A 286 69.56 56.43 -8.67
C SER A 286 70.78 56.98 -7.91
N GLN A 287 71.20 56.30 -6.85
CA GLN A 287 72.41 56.67 -6.08
C GLN A 287 73.68 56.60 -6.93
N LEU A 288 73.85 55.53 -7.72
CA LEU A 288 74.99 55.40 -8.63
C LEU A 288 75.00 56.51 -9.68
N LYS A 289 73.82 56.92 -10.19
CA LYS A 289 73.69 58.02 -11.15
C LYS A 289 74.07 59.36 -10.52
N GLU A 290 73.66 59.64 -9.29
CA GLU A 290 74.07 60.84 -8.55
C GLU A 290 75.58 60.86 -8.28
N GLY A 291 76.15 59.73 -7.87
CA GLY A 291 77.59 59.56 -7.67
C GLY A 291 78.38 59.80 -8.97
N LEU A 292 77.91 59.24 -10.10
CA LEU A 292 78.49 59.47 -11.42
C LEU A 292 78.46 60.96 -11.80
N CYS A 293 77.35 61.64 -11.54
CA CYS A 293 77.19 63.06 -11.84
C CYS A 293 78.16 63.94 -11.02
N SER A 294 78.29 63.64 -9.73
CA SER A 294 79.22 64.32 -8.81
C SER A 294 80.68 64.11 -9.21
N THR A 295 81.02 62.88 -9.60
CA THR A 295 82.36 62.54 -10.08
C THR A 295 82.68 63.26 -11.40
N LYS A 296 81.73 63.28 -12.34
CA LYS A 296 81.86 64.01 -13.61
C LYS A 296 82.10 65.51 -13.41
N LEU A 297 81.38 66.12 -12.46
CA LEU A 297 81.56 67.53 -12.11
C LEU A 297 82.96 67.80 -11.55
N SER A 298 83.41 66.96 -10.61
CA SER A 298 84.76 67.07 -10.02
C SER A 298 85.85 66.91 -11.07
N LEU A 299 85.65 66.00 -12.03
CA LEU A 299 86.57 65.76 -13.13
C LEU A 299 86.64 66.95 -14.08
N GLN A 300 85.51 67.57 -14.42
CA GLN A 300 85.46 68.82 -15.18
C GLN A 300 86.19 69.97 -14.46
N GLN A 301 86.01 70.12 -13.15
CA GLN A 301 86.74 71.12 -12.37
C GLN A 301 88.25 70.87 -12.40
N SER A 302 88.67 69.61 -12.26
CA SER A 302 90.10 69.24 -12.34
C SER A 302 90.70 69.47 -13.74
N GLN A 303 89.91 69.25 -14.80
CA GLN A 303 90.32 69.55 -16.18
C GLN A 303 90.50 71.05 -16.41
N HIS A 304 89.54 71.87 -15.98
CA HIS A 304 89.67 73.33 -16.02
C HIS A 304 90.91 73.81 -15.26
N PHE A 305 91.18 73.26 -14.07
CA PHE A 305 92.39 73.59 -13.31
C PHE A 305 93.68 73.19 -14.05
N ALA A 306 93.70 72.03 -14.70
CA ALA A 306 94.84 71.60 -15.52
C ALA A 306 95.05 72.46 -16.78
N GLU A 307 93.96 72.95 -17.39
CA GLU A 307 93.99 73.90 -18.51
C GLU A 307 94.48 75.28 -18.06
N ASP A 308 94.08 75.76 -16.89
CA ASP A 308 94.58 77.01 -16.27
C ASP A 308 96.08 76.97 -15.97
N LEU A 309 96.60 75.80 -15.56
CA LEU A 309 98.04 75.59 -15.39
C LEU A 309 98.80 75.62 -16.73
N LYS A 310 98.17 75.19 -17.83
CA LYS A 310 98.77 75.24 -19.19
C LYS A 310 98.65 76.62 -19.85
N SER A 311 97.63 77.41 -19.49
CA SER A 311 97.31 78.69 -20.14
C SER A 311 97.99 79.90 -19.50
N LYS A 312 98.64 79.77 -18.33
CA LYS A 312 99.54 80.79 -17.78
C LYS A 312 100.77 80.99 -18.70
N PRO A 313 100.88 82.11 -19.42
CA PRO A 313 102.06 82.41 -20.22
C PRO A 313 103.11 83.06 -19.33
N GLY A 314 104.23 82.36 -19.16
CA GLY A 314 105.55 82.98 -19.13
C GLY A 314 106.10 83.43 -17.77
N GLY A 315 107.37 83.07 -17.57
CA GLY A 315 108.34 84.07 -17.15
C GLY A 315 109.09 83.81 -15.84
N PHE A 316 110.35 83.41 -16.01
CA PHE A 316 111.54 83.84 -15.24
C PHE A 316 111.74 83.27 -13.81
N TYR A 317 112.94 83.01 -13.28
CA TYR A 317 114.33 83.38 -13.60
C TYR A 317 115.30 82.28 -13.08
N CYS A 318 116.53 82.31 -13.61
CA CYS A 318 117.75 81.57 -13.28
C CYS A 318 118.03 81.24 -11.80
N ALA A 319 118.66 80.09 -11.57
CA ALA A 319 120.08 79.99 -11.18
C ALA A 319 120.64 78.62 -11.56
#